data_AF-A0A1H7XKF7-F1
#
_entry.id   AF-A0A1H7XKF7-F1
#
_cell.length_a   1.000
_cell.length_b   1.000
_cell.length_c   1.000
_cell.angle_alpha   90.00
_cell.angle_beta   90.00
_cell.angle_gamma   90.00
#
_symmetry.space_group_name_H-M   'P 1'
#
loop_
_entity.id
_entity.type
_entity.pdbx_description
1 polymer ?
#
loop_
_entity_poly.entity_id
_entity_poly.type
_entity_poly.pdbx_seq_one_letter_code
_entity_poly.pdbx_strand_id
1 'polypeptide(L)'
;MPRLASPPIPTKLFELLKDYPEQIARLQKVLDKFADHAAPRLQPFDEAIWSLEDELADFATQAHDERQAAEASGDPTAIERAREKERAMLRARSKARWLGHDGFWNYFQENKEVSE
;
A
#
# COMPACT_ATOMS: atom_id res chain seq x y z
N MET A 1 -8.02 14.37 21.50
CA MET A 1 -7.32 14.99 20.36
C MET A 1 -8.19 14.84 19.12
N PRO A 2 -8.32 15.85 18.25
CA PRO A 2 -9.00 15.70 16.97
C PRO A 2 -8.25 14.72 16.06
N ARG A 3 -8.98 13.98 15.21
CA ARG A 3 -8.41 13.09 14.19
C ARG A 3 -7.67 13.94 13.15
N LEU A 4 -6.44 13.55 12.81
CA LEU A 4 -5.68 14.21 11.75
C LEU A 4 -6.24 13.88 10.36
N ALA A 5 -5.79 14.61 9.35
CA ALA A 5 -5.91 14.15 7.97
C ALA A 5 -5.24 12.78 7.83
N SER A 6 -5.81 11.88 7.01
CA SER A 6 -5.18 10.59 6.78
C SER A 6 -3.80 10.75 6.14
N PRO A 7 -2.82 9.89 6.49
CA PRO A 7 -1.55 9.88 5.79
C PRO A 7 -1.79 9.63 4.29
N PRO A 8 -1.12 10.37 3.41
CA PRO A 8 -1.23 10.14 1.97
C PRO A 8 -0.54 8.84 1.59
N ILE A 9 -1.01 8.16 0.54
CA ILE A 9 -0.26 7.05 -0.06
C ILE A 9 1.02 7.63 -0.71
N PRO A 10 2.20 6.97 -0.58
CA PRO A 10 3.41 7.37 -1.29
C PRO A 10 3.13 7.57 -2.79
N THR A 11 3.59 8.69 -3.36
CA THR A 11 3.21 9.10 -4.73
C THR A 11 3.58 8.03 -5.75
N LYS A 12 4.77 7.46 -5.61
CA LYS A 12 5.27 6.39 -6.48
C LYS A 12 4.48 5.10 -6.33
N LEU A 13 3.97 4.79 -5.13
CA LEU A 13 3.11 3.63 -4.92
C LEU A 13 1.75 3.82 -5.61
N PHE A 14 1.18 5.02 -5.52
CA PHE A 14 -0.04 5.38 -6.24
C PHE A 14 0.13 5.26 -7.77
N GLU A 15 1.24 5.78 -8.32
CA GLU A 15 1.55 5.65 -9.75
C GLU A 15 1.65 4.19 -10.23
N LEU A 16 2.27 3.32 -9.42
CA LEU A 16 2.40 1.89 -9.72
C LEU A 16 1.06 1.14 -9.71
N LEU A 17 0.09 1.63 -8.96
CA LEU A 17 -1.21 0.97 -8.73
C LEU A 17 -2.40 1.75 -9.29
N LYS A 18 -2.18 2.79 -10.11
CA LYS A 18 -3.24 3.67 -10.63
C LYS A 18 -4.36 2.94 -11.38
N ASP A 19 -4.04 1.80 -11.99
CA ASP A 19 -4.97 0.96 -12.75
C ASP A 19 -5.72 -0.04 -11.83
N TYR A 20 -5.44 -0.01 -10.52
CA TYR A 20 -5.90 -0.92 -9.47
C TYR A 20 -6.49 -0.14 -8.29
N PRO A 21 -7.64 0.56 -8.47
CA PRO A 21 -8.20 1.47 -7.48
C PRO A 21 -8.64 0.77 -6.18
N GLU A 22 -9.03 -0.50 -6.24
CA GLU A 22 -9.39 -1.29 -5.06
C GLU A 22 -8.17 -1.51 -4.14
N GLN A 23 -7.01 -1.77 -4.72
CA GLN A 23 -5.74 -1.93 -4.01
C GLN A 23 -5.32 -0.60 -3.38
N ILE A 24 -5.47 0.51 -4.08
CA ILE A 24 -5.24 1.87 -3.53
C ILE A 24 -6.16 2.12 -2.32
N ALA A 25 -7.45 1.80 -2.42
CA ALA A 25 -8.38 1.98 -1.31
C ALA A 25 -8.03 1.13 -0.08
N ARG A 26 -7.56 -0.11 -0.29
CA ARG A 26 -7.06 -0.97 0.80
C ARG A 26 -5.81 -0.39 1.46
N LEU A 27 -4.84 0.12 0.69
CA LEU A 27 -3.66 0.80 1.24
C LEU A 27 -4.06 2.04 2.04
N GLN A 28 -4.98 2.86 1.53
CA GLN A 28 -5.48 4.03 2.27
C GLN A 28 -6.12 3.61 3.60
N LYS A 29 -6.94 2.56 3.60
CA LYS A 29 -7.57 2.04 4.83
C LYS A 29 -6.53 1.59 5.87
N VAL A 30 -5.43 0.99 5.42
CA VAL A 30 -4.30 0.62 6.29
C VAL A 30 -3.59 1.86 6.84
N LEU A 31 -3.51 2.95 6.08
CA LEU A 31 -2.91 4.21 6.53
C LEU A 31 -3.84 5.03 7.44
N ASP A 32 -5.16 4.93 7.25
CA ASP A 32 -6.14 5.69 8.03
C ASP A 32 -6.06 5.44 9.54
N LYS A 33 -5.54 4.26 9.96
CA LYS A 33 -5.29 3.95 11.38
C LYS A 33 -4.20 4.83 12.02
N PHE A 34 -3.33 5.44 11.22
CA PHE A 34 -2.28 6.36 11.68
C PHE A 34 -2.74 7.81 11.79
N ALA A 35 -3.98 8.11 11.39
CA ALA A 35 -4.63 9.38 11.70
C ALA A 35 -5.23 9.42 13.12
N ASP A 36 -5.33 8.25 13.76
CA ASP A 36 -5.83 8.09 15.12
C ASP A 36 -4.68 8.09 16.13
N HIS A 37 -4.63 9.15 16.94
CA HIS A 37 -3.65 9.33 18.03
C HIS A 37 -4.08 8.65 19.33
N ALA A 38 -5.24 7.99 19.40
CA ALA A 38 -5.66 7.29 20.61
C ALA A 38 -4.75 6.11 20.95
N ALA A 39 -4.01 5.57 19.97
CA ALA A 39 -3.04 4.51 20.16
C ALA A 39 -1.62 5.11 20.28
N PRO A 40 -0.91 4.90 21.41
CA PRO A 40 0.49 5.28 21.51
C PRO A 40 1.33 4.42 20.56
N ARG A 41 2.13 5.07 19.72
CA ARG A 41 3.01 4.44 18.74
C ARG A 41 4.44 4.89 18.98
N LEU A 42 5.36 3.93 19.00
CA LEU A 42 6.76 4.23 19.28
C LEU A 42 7.45 4.80 18.04
N GLN A 43 7.10 4.27 16.85
CA GLN A 43 7.69 4.67 15.58
C GLN A 43 6.60 4.69 14.48
N PRO A 44 5.70 5.70 14.47
CA PRO A 44 4.55 5.76 13.55
C PRO A 44 4.92 5.59 12.07
N PHE A 45 6.07 6.13 11.66
CA PHE A 45 6.57 6.03 10.29
C PHE A 45 6.97 4.59 9.92
N ASP A 46 7.78 3.94 10.75
CA ASP A 46 8.25 2.58 10.50
C ASP A 46 7.08 1.58 10.55
N GLU A 47 6.17 1.75 11.52
CA GLU A 47 4.94 0.97 11.63
C GLU A 47 4.05 1.12 10.38
N ALA A 48 3.96 2.32 9.80
CA ALA A 48 3.20 2.57 8.57
C ALA A 48 3.81 1.88 7.37
N ILE A 49 5.14 1.90 7.26
CA ILE A 49 5.86 1.16 6.24
C ILE A 49 5.61 -0.34 6.38
N TRP A 50 5.78 -0.92 7.57
CA TRP A 50 5.55 -2.36 7.77
C TRP A 50 4.11 -2.74 7.41
N SER A 51 3.13 -1.91 7.79
CA SER A 51 1.73 -2.15 7.44
C SER A 51 1.49 -2.12 5.92
N LEU A 52 2.18 -1.24 5.19
CA LEU A 52 2.12 -1.23 3.72
C LEU A 52 2.83 -2.45 3.13
N GLU A 53 3.98 -2.85 3.65
CA GLU A 53 4.72 -4.03 3.19
C GLU A 53 3.90 -5.32 3.35
N ASP A 54 3.20 -5.48 4.47
CA ASP A 54 2.30 -6.60 4.72
C ASP A 54 1.13 -6.62 3.71
N GLU A 55 0.42 -5.50 3.55
CA GLU A 55 -0.72 -5.42 2.62
C GLU A 55 -0.28 -5.65 1.15
N LEU A 56 0.90 -5.17 0.77
CA LEU A 56 1.46 -5.38 -0.57
C LEU A 56 1.93 -6.84 -0.78
N ALA A 57 2.39 -7.51 0.28
CA ALA A 57 2.69 -8.94 0.22
C ALA A 57 1.41 -9.75 -0.01
N ASP A 58 0.31 -9.40 0.67
CA ASP A 58 -1.00 -10.02 0.47
C ASP A 58 -1.52 -9.80 -0.96
N PHE A 59 -1.36 -8.59 -1.52
CA PHE A 59 -1.74 -8.35 -2.92
C PHE A 59 -0.97 -9.23 -3.90
N ALA A 60 0.33 -9.41 -3.68
CA ALA A 60 1.17 -10.24 -4.54
C ALA A 60 0.74 -11.72 -4.47
N THR A 61 0.42 -12.22 -3.28
CA THR A 61 -0.11 -13.58 -3.08
C THR A 61 -1.46 -13.75 -3.77
N GLN A 62 -2.39 -12.81 -3.57
CA GLN A 62 -3.71 -12.85 -4.21
C GLN A 62 -3.61 -12.80 -5.75
N ALA A 63 -2.76 -11.93 -6.30
CA ALA A 63 -2.56 -11.84 -7.74
C ALA A 63 -1.91 -13.11 -8.32
N HIS A 64 -1.05 -13.78 -7.55
CA HIS A 64 -0.51 -15.07 -7.94
C HIS A 64 -1.60 -16.14 -8.03
N ASP A 65 -2.46 -16.23 -7.00
CA ASP A 65 -3.57 -17.18 -6.96
C ASP A 65 -4.57 -16.94 -8.08
N GLU A 66 -4.89 -15.68 -8.37
CA GLU A 66 -5.73 -15.29 -9.50
C GLU A 66 -5.12 -15.71 -10.85
N ARG A 67 -3.80 -15.58 -11.01
CA ARG A 67 -3.10 -16.06 -12.22
C ARG A 67 -3.19 -17.58 -12.36
N GLN A 68 -2.98 -18.33 -11.27
CA GLN A 68 -3.09 -19.79 -11.29
C GLN A 68 -4.53 -20.23 -11.66
N ALA A 69 -5.54 -19.55 -11.11
CA ALA A 69 -6.93 -19.81 -11.44
C ALA A 69 -7.26 -19.50 -12.91
N ALA A 70 -6.73 -18.40 -13.46
CA ALA A 70 -6.87 -18.06 -14.88
C ALA A 70 -6.14 -19.06 -15.79
N GLU A 71 -4.96 -19.54 -15.38
CA GLU A 71 -4.23 -20.58 -16.13
C GLU A 71 -4.99 -21.90 -16.15
N ALA A 72 -5.67 -22.25 -15.06
CA ALA A 72 -6.55 -23.43 -14.99
C ALA A 72 -7.81 -23.30 -15.85
N SER A 73 -8.33 -22.08 -16.08
CA SER A 73 -9.50 -21.86 -16.94
C SER A 73 -9.17 -21.92 -18.43
N GLY A 74 -7.90 -21.71 -18.79
CA GLY A 74 -7.43 -21.73 -20.18
C GLY A 74 -7.85 -20.51 -21.02
N ASP A 75 -8.46 -19.48 -20.43
CA ASP A 75 -8.81 -18.24 -21.13
C ASP A 75 -7.56 -17.36 -21.31
N PRO A 76 -7.05 -17.17 -22.54
CA PRO A 76 -5.84 -16.38 -22.79
C PRO A 76 -5.99 -14.92 -22.34
N THR A 77 -7.21 -14.36 -22.40
CA THR A 77 -7.47 -12.98 -22.00
C THR A 77 -7.42 -12.84 -20.48
N ALA A 78 -8.01 -13.78 -19.75
CA ALA A 78 -7.94 -13.82 -18.29
C ALA A 78 -6.49 -14.01 -17.80
N ILE A 79 -5.73 -14.88 -18.47
CA ILE A 79 -4.32 -15.14 -18.13
C ILE A 79 -3.47 -13.88 -18.30
N GLU A 80 -3.57 -13.17 -19.43
CA GLU A 80 -2.75 -11.97 -19.63
C GLU A 80 -3.11 -10.86 -18.64
N ARG A 81 -4.40 -10.65 -18.36
CA ARG A 81 -4.84 -9.69 -17.34
C ARG A 81 -4.30 -10.05 -15.95
N ALA A 82 -4.36 -11.32 -15.55
CA ALA A 82 -3.84 -11.76 -14.26
C ALA A 82 -2.31 -11.60 -14.18
N ARG A 83 -1.58 -11.83 -15.28
CA ARG A 83 -0.13 -11.59 -15.37
C ARG A 83 0.24 -10.11 -15.28
N GLU A 84 -0.54 -9.24 -15.90
CA GLU A 84 -0.36 -7.79 -15.76
C GLU A 84 -0.57 -7.33 -14.31
N LYS A 85 -1.63 -7.84 -13.67
CA LYS A 85 -1.91 -7.58 -12.25
C LYS A 85 -0.82 -8.08 -11.32
N GLU A 86 -0.39 -9.34 -11.46
CA GLU A 86 0.70 -9.90 -10.66
C GLU A 86 2.00 -9.10 -10.84
N ARG A 87 2.35 -8.72 -12.08
CA ARG A 87 3.50 -7.86 -12.34
C ARG A 87 3.39 -6.51 -11.64
N ALA A 88 2.21 -5.88 -11.64
CA ALA A 88 2.01 -4.62 -10.92
C ALA A 88 2.18 -4.79 -9.40
N MET A 89 1.58 -5.83 -8.81
CA MET A 89 1.68 -6.10 -7.36
C MET A 89 3.12 -6.41 -6.93
N LEU A 90 3.87 -7.18 -7.73
CA LEU A 90 5.28 -7.47 -7.45
C LEU A 90 6.16 -6.23 -7.52
N ARG A 91 5.87 -5.29 -8.44
CA ARG A 91 6.57 -4.01 -8.50
C ARG A 91 6.23 -3.14 -7.28
N ALA A 92 4.96 -3.08 -6.92
CA ALA A 92 4.48 -2.33 -5.76
C ALA A 92 5.06 -2.88 -4.44
N ARG A 93 5.23 -4.20 -4.30
CA ARG A 93 5.86 -4.83 -3.13
C ARG A 93 7.32 -4.40 -2.89
N SER A 94 8.02 -3.92 -3.91
CA SER A 94 9.40 -3.50 -3.76
C SER A 94 9.48 -2.10 -3.12
N LYS A 95 9.73 -2.06 -1.81
CA LYS A 95 9.90 -0.80 -1.03
C LYS A 95 10.80 0.22 -1.70
N ALA A 96 11.93 -0.22 -2.26
CA ALA A 96 12.87 0.65 -2.97
C ALA A 96 12.28 1.39 -4.19
N ARG A 97 11.15 0.93 -4.73
CA ARG A 97 10.48 1.57 -5.88
C ARG A 97 9.53 2.68 -5.50
N TRP A 98 9.10 2.75 -4.24
CA TRP A 98 8.09 3.71 -3.81
C TRP A 98 8.43 4.47 -2.54
N LEU A 99 9.33 3.97 -1.71
CA LEU A 99 9.79 4.71 -0.55
C LEU A 99 10.73 5.82 -1.00
N GLY A 100 10.25 7.06 -0.88
CA GLY A 100 11.00 8.28 -1.10
C GLY A 100 10.73 9.30 0.00
N HIS A 101 11.49 10.39 -0.03
CA HIS A 101 11.28 11.54 0.86
C HIS A 101 10.22 12.46 0.22
N ASP A 102 8.97 12.02 0.22
CA ASP A 102 7.83 12.74 -0.37
C ASP A 102 6.76 13.10 0.70
N GLY A 103 5.53 13.42 0.26
CA GLY A 103 4.44 13.79 1.16
C GLY A 103 4.12 12.75 2.24
N PHE A 104 4.43 11.47 2.00
CA PHE A 104 4.30 10.42 3.01
C PHE A 104 5.28 10.62 4.16
N TRP A 105 6.57 10.86 3.86
CA TRP A 105 7.58 11.16 4.87
C TRP A 105 7.23 12.44 5.65
N ASN A 106 6.86 13.51 4.95
CA ASN A 106 6.55 14.80 5.57
C ASN A 106 5.39 14.70 6.56
N TYR A 107 4.34 13.94 6.24
CA TYR A 107 3.21 13.71 7.15
C TYR A 107 3.68 13.20 8.52
N PHE A 108 4.56 12.20 8.55
CA PHE A 108 5.02 11.64 9.82
C PHE A 108 6.03 12.53 10.55
N GLN A 109 6.74 13.42 9.85
CA GLN A 109 7.59 14.42 10.50
C GLN A 109 6.77 15.53 11.15
N GLU A 110 5.79 16.08 10.44
CA GLU A 110 4.93 17.18 10.92
C GLU A 110 4.04 16.76 12.11
N ASN A 111 3.67 15.48 12.18
CA ASN A 111 2.81 14.95 13.23
C ASN A 111 3.59 14.21 14.34
N LYS A 112 4.92 14.28 14.32
CA LYS A 112 5.80 13.71 15.36
C LYS A 112 5.73 14.47 16.68
N GLU A 113 5.48 15.78 16.62
CA GLU A 113 5.52 16.71 17.77
C GLU A 113 4.19 16.83 18.53
N VAL A 114 3.08 16.26 18.03
CA VAL A 114 1.76 16.32 18.71
C VAL A 114 1.64 15.31 19.86
N SER A 115 2.72 14.59 20.16
CA SER A 115 2.78 13.53 21.19
C SER A 115 3.70 13.85 22.37
N GLU A 116 4.23 15.08 22.48
CA GLU A 116 4.87 15.63 23.69
C GLU A 116 3.88 16.50 24.48
#